data_AF-A0A344WIE3-F1
#
_entry.id   AF-A0A344WIE3-F1
#
_cell.length_a   1.000
_cell.length_b   1.000
_cell.length_c   1.000
_cell.angle_alpha   90.00
_cell.angle_beta   90.00
_cell.angle_gamma   90.00
#
_symmetry.space_group_name_H-M   'P 1'
#
loop_
_entity.id
_entity.type
_entity.pdbx_description
1 polymer ?
#
loop_
_entity_poly.entity_id
_entity_poly.type
_entity_poly.pdbx_seq_one_letter_code
_entity_poly.pdbx_strand_id
1 'polypeptide(L)'
;MKAQALFAAMSLTLSACATQPNPDPASFASRTSNNSFEMFGGAVSPPETLLLPVQHDQQIDGAACGAHALASVVNYWRGPATVAGNDIFLAHPPADTKAGYSMAELQALAQSQNLVSSAVRLPAGGLKAELEAGRPVLVPVQVPSIYVQTWQLPGANVPVLGFPANFITSRAAWLSEKTGRNLLNHYVLVSGYDGDTFIVMEPIMGLRTISAERLARYREAFGNAAIVFSAPD
;
A
#
# COMPACT_ATOMS: atom_id res chain seq x y z
N MET A 1 23.87 -54.63 -6.71
CA MET A 1 23.03 -54.08 -7.80
C MET A 1 21.63 -53.81 -7.28
N LYS A 2 21.25 -52.54 -7.16
CA LYS A 2 19.90 -51.97 -7.39
C LYS A 2 19.97 -50.47 -7.09
N ALA A 3 19.45 -49.70 -8.05
CA ALA A 3 19.40 -48.24 -8.06
C ALA A 3 18.55 -47.68 -6.92
N GLN A 4 18.80 -46.43 -6.51
CA GLN A 4 17.73 -45.49 -6.17
C GLN A 4 18.23 -44.04 -6.02
N ALA A 5 17.68 -43.21 -6.92
CA ALA A 5 17.27 -41.81 -6.75
C ALA A 5 18.27 -40.77 -6.21
N LEU A 6 18.77 -39.95 -7.15
CA LEU A 6 19.03 -38.53 -6.88
C LEU A 6 17.74 -37.88 -6.35
N PHE A 7 17.76 -37.43 -5.09
CA PHE A 7 16.77 -36.47 -4.61
C PHE A 7 17.31 -35.06 -4.87
N ALA A 8 16.61 -34.36 -5.77
CA ALA A 8 16.82 -32.96 -6.08
C ALA A 8 16.59 -32.11 -4.83
N ALA A 9 17.53 -31.22 -4.53
CA ALA A 9 17.37 -30.15 -3.57
C ALA A 9 16.36 -29.13 -4.11
N MET A 10 15.11 -29.20 -3.65
CA MET A 10 14.14 -28.12 -3.85
C MET A 10 14.47 -27.00 -2.86
N SER A 11 15.11 -25.95 -3.37
CA SER A 11 15.25 -24.66 -2.71
C SER A 11 13.87 -24.02 -2.51
N LEU A 12 13.36 -24.10 -1.29
CA LEU A 12 12.24 -23.28 -0.80
C LEU A 12 12.70 -21.81 -0.78
N THR A 13 12.34 -21.04 -1.80
CA THR A 13 12.55 -19.60 -1.82
C THR A 13 11.57 -18.95 -0.85
N LEU A 14 12.13 -18.32 0.18
CA LEU A 14 11.43 -17.52 1.19
C LEU A 14 10.82 -16.28 0.52
N SER A 15 9.48 -16.17 0.50
CA SER A 15 8.82 -14.92 0.11
C SER A 15 9.22 -13.80 1.08
N ALA A 16 9.83 -12.76 0.54
CA ALA A 16 10.42 -11.66 1.27
C ALA A 16 9.35 -10.70 1.81
N CYS A 17 9.45 -10.35 3.10
CA CYS A 17 9.01 -9.03 3.54
C CYS A 17 9.77 -8.01 2.67
N ALA A 18 9.09 -7.08 2.01
CA ALA A 18 9.78 -6.04 1.27
C ALA A 18 10.68 -5.25 2.24
N THR A 19 11.98 -5.23 1.98
CA THR A 19 12.98 -4.52 2.79
C THR A 19 13.43 -3.20 2.16
N GLN A 20 12.95 -2.88 0.94
CA GLN A 20 13.27 -1.67 0.19
C GLN A 20 12.00 -1.09 -0.46
N PRO A 21 11.73 0.22 -0.33
CA PRO A 21 10.59 0.87 -0.98
C PRO A 21 10.65 0.81 -2.52
N ASN A 22 9.49 0.74 -3.18
CA ASN A 22 9.37 0.89 -4.64
C ASN A 22 8.75 2.27 -4.98
N PRO A 23 9.58 3.28 -5.30
CA PRO A 23 9.12 4.66 -5.35
C PRO A 23 8.35 5.05 -6.61
N ASP A 24 8.48 4.28 -7.71
CA ASP A 24 7.92 4.67 -9.01
C ASP A 24 7.53 3.45 -9.89
N PRO A 25 6.74 3.65 -10.95
CA PRO A 25 6.33 2.56 -11.84
C PRO A 25 7.50 1.81 -12.49
N ALA A 26 8.61 2.49 -12.82
CA ALA A 26 9.75 1.88 -13.49
C ALA A 26 10.49 0.89 -12.57
N SER A 27 10.69 1.27 -11.32
CA SER A 27 11.26 0.44 -10.26
C SER A 27 10.34 -0.71 -9.88
N PHE A 28 9.02 -0.50 -9.85
CA PHE A 28 8.03 -1.54 -9.61
C PHE A 28 8.01 -2.61 -10.73
N ALA A 29 7.99 -2.19 -12.00
CA ALA A 29 8.00 -3.09 -13.15
C ALA A 29 9.22 -4.03 -13.19
N SER A 30 10.36 -3.59 -12.63
CA SER A 30 11.58 -4.41 -12.54
C SER A 30 11.57 -5.47 -11.43
N ARG A 31 10.65 -5.40 -10.44
CA ARG A 31 10.71 -6.17 -9.17
C ARG A 31 9.34 -6.59 -8.61
N THR A 32 8.38 -6.86 -9.49
CA THR A 32 6.95 -7.07 -9.17
C THR A 32 6.70 -8.15 -8.10
N SER A 33 7.47 -9.24 -8.11
CA SER A 33 7.33 -10.37 -7.17
C SER A 33 7.82 -10.11 -5.74
N ASN A 34 8.58 -9.04 -5.48
CA ASN A 34 9.25 -8.80 -4.19
C ASN A 34 8.57 -7.75 -3.29
N ASN A 35 7.46 -7.16 -3.74
CA ASN A 35 6.73 -6.16 -2.95
C ASN A 35 5.21 -6.32 -3.07
N SER A 36 4.68 -7.35 -2.39
CA SER A 36 3.26 -7.68 -2.36
C SER A 36 2.70 -7.63 -0.92
N PHE A 37 1.40 -7.40 -0.79
CA PHE A 37 0.66 -7.76 0.43
C PHE A 37 0.39 -9.27 0.52
N GLU A 38 0.50 -9.99 -0.60
CA GLU A 38 0.34 -11.43 -0.65
C GLU A 38 1.62 -12.16 -0.22
N MET A 39 1.43 -13.33 0.40
CA MET A 39 2.54 -14.20 0.85
C MET A 39 3.15 -15.00 -0.32
N PHE A 40 2.42 -15.13 -1.44
CA PHE A 40 2.84 -15.85 -2.64
C PHE A 40 2.35 -15.11 -3.89
N GLY A 41 3.24 -14.81 -4.84
CA GLY A 41 2.89 -14.41 -6.21
C GLY A 41 2.26 -13.02 -6.36
N GLY A 42 3.09 -11.98 -6.43
CA GLY A 42 2.67 -10.61 -6.77
C GLY A 42 3.19 -10.12 -8.12
N ALA A 43 3.49 -11.04 -9.06
CA ALA A 43 4.03 -10.65 -10.35
C ALA A 43 2.92 -10.09 -11.26
N VAL A 44 3.07 -8.85 -11.71
CA VAL A 44 2.23 -8.28 -12.77
C VAL A 44 2.81 -8.62 -14.14
N SER A 45 1.96 -8.79 -15.15
CA SER A 45 2.28 -9.21 -16.51
C SER A 45 1.98 -8.07 -17.51
N PRO A 46 2.99 -7.28 -17.91
CA PRO A 46 2.86 -6.43 -19.08
C PRO A 46 2.56 -7.30 -20.32
N PRO A 47 1.61 -6.93 -21.21
CA PRO A 47 1.00 -5.61 -21.39
C PRO A 47 -0.37 -5.41 -20.71
N GLU A 48 -0.85 -6.37 -19.92
CA GLU A 48 -2.21 -6.35 -19.37
C GLU A 48 -2.34 -5.50 -18.10
N THR A 49 -1.20 -5.10 -17.53
CA THR A 49 -1.13 -4.22 -16.36
C THR A 49 -1.45 -2.77 -16.72
N LEU A 50 -2.52 -2.23 -16.13
CA LEU A 50 -2.74 -0.79 -16.06
C LEU A 50 -2.04 -0.25 -14.81
N LEU A 51 -1.11 0.69 -14.98
CA LEU A 51 -0.45 1.38 -13.87
C LEU A 51 -0.31 2.87 -14.19
N LEU A 52 -0.92 3.70 -13.37
CA LEU A 52 -0.82 5.16 -13.45
C LEU A 52 0.55 5.63 -12.96
N PRO A 53 1.12 6.69 -13.55
CA PRO A 53 2.45 7.20 -13.21
C PRO A 53 2.50 8.00 -11.89
N VAL A 54 1.94 7.44 -10.82
CA VAL A 54 1.95 8.02 -9.48
C VAL A 54 3.34 7.85 -8.85
N GLN A 55 3.87 8.93 -8.26
CA GLN A 55 5.14 8.91 -7.55
C GLN A 55 4.91 8.76 -6.05
N HIS A 56 5.77 7.97 -5.41
CA HIS A 56 5.73 7.73 -3.96
C HIS A 56 6.26 8.93 -3.21
N ASP A 57 5.40 9.55 -2.40
CA ASP A 57 5.83 10.46 -1.35
C ASP A 57 6.01 9.65 -0.05
N GLN A 58 7.26 9.44 0.38
CA GLN A 58 7.59 8.49 1.44
C GLN A 58 7.34 9.08 2.84
N GLN A 59 6.52 8.37 3.62
CA GLN A 59 6.36 8.56 5.04
C GLN A 59 7.50 7.87 5.83
N ILE A 60 8.09 8.59 6.78
CA ILE A 60 9.17 8.08 7.63
C ILE A 60 8.76 7.96 9.11
N ASP A 61 7.77 8.74 9.58
CA ASP A 61 7.30 8.69 10.97
C ASP A 61 5.83 9.16 11.12
N GLY A 62 5.19 8.82 12.23
CA GLY A 62 3.95 9.42 12.72
C GLY A 62 2.62 8.94 12.09
N ALA A 63 1.55 9.67 12.37
CA ALA A 63 0.21 9.47 11.81
C ALA A 63 0.00 10.25 10.49
N ALA A 64 1.04 10.30 9.63
CA ALA A 64 1.09 11.15 8.44
C ALA A 64 0.66 10.45 7.15
N CYS A 65 0.23 9.18 7.20
CA CYS A 65 -0.09 8.38 6.01
C CYS A 65 -1.08 9.08 5.05
N GLY A 66 -2.12 9.74 5.58
CA GLY A 66 -3.08 10.51 4.78
C GLY A 66 -2.44 11.69 4.04
N ALA A 67 -1.50 12.40 4.67
CA ALA A 67 -0.80 13.53 4.07
C ALA A 67 0.13 13.09 2.94
N HIS A 68 0.91 12.02 3.15
CA HIS A 68 1.81 11.46 2.14
C HIS A 68 1.06 10.82 0.97
N ALA A 69 -0.05 10.12 1.24
CA ALA A 69 -0.90 9.60 0.19
C ALA A 69 -1.56 10.74 -0.62
N LEU A 70 -2.02 11.81 0.04
CA LEU A 70 -2.55 13.00 -0.63
C LEU A 70 -1.47 13.72 -1.44
N ALA A 71 -0.25 13.87 -0.93
CA ALA A 71 0.86 14.46 -1.67
C ALA A 71 1.15 13.68 -2.96
N SER A 72 1.11 12.35 -2.91
CA SER A 72 1.25 11.50 -4.10
C SER A 72 0.15 11.77 -5.15
N VAL A 73 -1.10 12.02 -4.72
CA VAL A 73 -2.21 12.41 -5.59
C VAL A 73 -2.03 13.81 -6.17
N VAL A 74 -1.65 14.79 -5.35
CA VAL A 74 -1.43 16.17 -5.79
C VAL A 74 -0.31 16.23 -6.82
N ASN A 75 0.79 15.55 -6.57
CA ASN A 75 1.92 15.49 -7.49
C ASN A 75 1.58 14.78 -8.81
N TYR A 76 0.67 13.81 -8.79
CA TYR A 76 0.16 13.18 -10.01
C TYR A 76 -0.56 14.20 -10.93
N TRP A 77 -1.40 15.07 -10.37
CA TRP A 77 -2.18 16.04 -11.13
C TRP A 77 -1.45 17.34 -11.45
N ARG A 78 -0.64 17.84 -10.51
CA ARG A 78 -0.02 19.17 -10.58
C ARG A 78 1.42 19.14 -11.07
N GLY A 79 2.03 17.95 -11.11
CA GLY A 79 3.41 17.74 -11.48
C GLY A 79 4.26 17.25 -10.31
N PRO A 80 5.36 16.54 -10.59
CA PRO A 80 6.20 15.93 -9.56
C PRO A 80 6.80 16.98 -8.61
N ALA A 81 6.91 16.61 -7.34
CA ALA A 81 7.47 17.45 -6.28
C ALA A 81 6.79 18.84 -6.10
N THR A 82 5.50 18.96 -6.47
CA THR A 82 4.70 20.16 -6.19
C THR A 82 4.47 20.34 -4.70
N VAL A 83 4.23 19.24 -3.98
CA VAL A 83 4.01 19.23 -2.53
C VAL A 83 4.67 18.01 -1.89
N ALA A 84 5.13 18.17 -0.66
CA ALA A 84 5.61 17.08 0.18
C ALA A 84 4.59 16.76 1.30
N GLY A 85 4.37 15.48 1.60
CA GLY A 85 3.46 15.05 2.66
C GLY A 85 3.86 15.59 4.04
N ASN A 86 5.15 15.75 4.28
CA ASN A 86 5.66 16.34 5.52
C ASN A 86 5.21 17.80 5.71
N ASP A 87 5.18 18.59 4.63
CA ASP A 87 4.75 20.00 4.69
C ASP A 87 3.24 20.09 4.93
N ILE A 88 2.45 19.21 4.30
CA ILE A 88 1.01 19.08 4.58
C ILE A 88 0.80 18.74 6.06
N PHE A 89 1.54 17.75 6.58
CA PHE A 89 1.39 17.29 7.97
C PHE A 89 1.80 18.32 9.01
N LEU A 90 2.89 19.04 8.79
CA LEU A 90 3.35 20.10 9.69
C LEU A 90 2.40 21.30 9.71
N ALA A 91 1.87 21.69 8.54
CA ALA A 91 0.98 22.83 8.43
C ALA A 91 -0.45 22.51 8.90
N HIS A 92 -0.90 21.28 8.68
CA HIS A 92 -2.28 20.85 8.94
C HIS A 92 -2.33 19.47 9.61
N PRO A 93 -1.83 19.33 10.85
CA PRO A 93 -1.86 18.04 11.54
C PRO A 93 -3.31 17.53 11.68
N PRO A 94 -3.54 16.20 11.68
CA PRO A 94 -4.88 15.64 11.82
C PRO A 94 -5.48 16.02 13.19
N ALA A 95 -6.78 16.30 13.21
CA ALA A 95 -7.49 16.66 14.43
C ALA A 95 -7.42 15.57 15.51
N ASP A 96 -7.41 14.30 15.09
CA ASP A 96 -7.12 13.15 15.95
C ASP A 96 -5.78 12.52 15.57
N THR A 97 -4.75 12.81 16.37
CA THR A 97 -3.39 12.29 16.14
C THR A 97 -3.25 10.80 16.39
N LYS A 98 -4.23 10.15 17.02
CA LYS A 98 -4.25 8.69 17.21
C LYS A 98 -4.95 7.98 16.05
N ALA A 99 -6.02 8.57 15.52
CA ALA A 99 -6.76 8.01 14.40
C ALA A 99 -6.14 8.36 13.03
N GLY A 100 -5.40 9.47 12.95
CA GLY A 100 -4.93 10.06 11.69
C GLY A 100 -6.01 10.90 11.02
N TYR A 101 -5.79 11.22 9.74
CA TYR A 101 -6.72 12.06 8.98
C TYR A 101 -8.06 11.38 8.71
N SER A 102 -9.14 12.12 8.91
CA SER A 102 -10.46 11.79 8.38
C SER A 102 -10.53 12.05 6.87
N MET A 103 -11.46 11.39 6.17
CA MET A 103 -11.70 11.65 4.75
C MET A 103 -12.10 13.11 4.49
N ALA A 104 -12.86 13.73 5.41
CA ALA A 104 -13.29 15.11 5.29
C ALA A 104 -12.09 16.08 5.34
N GLU A 105 -11.13 15.84 6.24
CA GLU A 105 -9.88 16.62 6.28
C GLU A 105 -9.09 16.45 4.98
N LEU A 106 -8.97 15.23 4.46
CA LEU A 106 -8.27 14.98 3.20
C LEU A 106 -8.94 15.65 2.00
N GLN A 107 -10.27 15.70 1.96
CA GLN A 107 -11.00 16.43 0.91
C GLN A 107 -10.79 17.95 1.02
N ALA A 108 -10.80 18.51 2.23
CA ALA A 108 -10.52 19.93 2.46
C ALA A 108 -9.09 20.30 2.06
N LEU A 109 -8.11 19.44 2.39
CA LEU A 109 -6.72 19.61 1.95
C LEU A 109 -6.58 19.46 0.44
N ALA A 110 -7.27 18.51 -0.19
CA ALA A 110 -7.26 18.39 -1.65
C ALA A 110 -7.80 19.66 -2.33
N GLN A 111 -8.87 20.23 -1.78
CA GLN A 111 -9.45 21.48 -2.28
C GLN A 111 -8.47 22.66 -2.15
N SER A 112 -7.73 22.78 -1.04
CA SER A 112 -6.73 23.83 -0.88
C SER A 112 -5.54 23.69 -1.84
N GLN A 113 -5.31 22.48 -2.36
CA GLN A 113 -4.33 22.18 -3.40
C GLN A 113 -4.90 22.33 -4.83
N ASN A 114 -6.07 22.96 -4.97
CA ASN A 114 -6.79 23.12 -6.24
C ASN A 114 -7.08 21.76 -6.92
N LEU A 115 -7.49 20.75 -6.15
CA LEU A 115 -8.08 19.53 -6.70
C LEU A 115 -9.58 19.49 -6.42
N VAL A 116 -10.33 18.95 -7.37
CA VAL A 116 -11.72 18.54 -7.14
C VAL A 116 -11.68 17.16 -6.52
N SER A 117 -12.43 16.95 -5.44
CA SER A 117 -12.49 15.64 -4.77
C SER A 117 -13.91 15.23 -4.45
N SER A 118 -14.19 13.93 -4.50
CA SER A 118 -15.50 13.35 -4.12
C SER A 118 -15.31 12.10 -3.29
N ALA A 119 -15.93 12.09 -2.10
CA ALA A 119 -16.05 10.90 -1.26
C ALA A 119 -17.22 10.04 -1.76
N VAL A 120 -16.91 8.81 -2.14
CA VAL A 120 -17.84 7.88 -2.80
C VAL A 120 -17.71 6.47 -2.22
N ARG A 121 -18.69 5.61 -2.50
CA ARG A 121 -18.57 4.16 -2.25
C ARG A 121 -18.22 3.45 -3.55
N LEU A 122 -17.03 2.88 -3.64
CA LEU A 122 -16.54 2.21 -4.84
C LEU A 122 -16.30 0.72 -4.59
N PRO A 123 -17.12 -0.18 -5.16
CA PRO A 123 -16.78 -1.60 -5.24
C PRO A 123 -15.58 -1.80 -6.20
N ALA A 124 -15.05 -3.01 -6.28
CA ALA A 124 -13.86 -3.31 -7.09
C ALA A 124 -14.00 -2.88 -8.56
N GLY A 125 -15.16 -3.12 -9.20
CA GLY A 125 -15.41 -2.66 -10.57
C GLY A 125 -15.37 -1.13 -10.72
N GLY A 126 -15.83 -0.40 -9.70
CA GLY A 126 -15.73 1.06 -9.65
C GLY A 126 -14.28 1.54 -9.53
N LEU A 127 -13.45 0.85 -8.76
CA LEU A 127 -12.01 1.16 -8.71
C LEU A 127 -11.35 1.00 -10.09
N LYS A 128 -11.63 -0.08 -10.82
CA LYS A 128 -11.08 -0.31 -12.17
C LYS A 128 -11.52 0.81 -13.13
N ALA A 129 -12.80 1.18 -13.12
CA ALA A 129 -13.32 2.25 -13.98
C ALA A 129 -12.66 3.62 -13.72
N GLU A 130 -12.38 3.96 -12.46
CA GLU A 130 -11.65 5.19 -12.12
C GLU A 130 -10.21 5.17 -12.65
N LEU A 131 -9.51 4.03 -12.49
CA LEU A 131 -8.15 3.85 -12.99
C LEU A 131 -8.06 3.92 -14.52
N GLU A 132 -9.02 3.30 -15.22
CA GLU A 132 -9.16 3.37 -16.68
C GLU A 132 -9.43 4.80 -17.16
N ALA A 133 -10.11 5.60 -16.35
CA ALA A 133 -10.29 7.03 -16.60
C ALA A 133 -9.09 7.89 -16.19
N GLY A 134 -7.96 7.27 -15.81
CA GLY A 134 -6.73 7.97 -15.44
C GLY A 134 -6.77 8.59 -14.04
N ARG A 135 -7.66 8.12 -13.15
CA ARG A 135 -7.83 8.69 -11.81
C ARG A 135 -7.37 7.70 -10.74
N PRO A 136 -6.27 7.98 -10.02
CA PRO A 136 -5.89 7.16 -8.88
C PRO A 136 -6.89 7.41 -7.73
N VAL A 137 -7.16 6.36 -6.95
CA VAL A 137 -8.25 6.38 -5.95
C VAL A 137 -7.68 6.18 -4.54
N LEU A 138 -7.91 7.15 -3.66
CA LEU A 138 -7.47 7.04 -2.27
C LEU A 138 -8.52 6.27 -1.47
N VAL A 139 -8.11 5.20 -0.79
CA VAL A 139 -9.03 4.35 -0.03
C VAL A 139 -8.58 4.20 1.42
N PRO A 140 -9.50 4.37 2.40
CA PRO A 140 -9.24 3.95 3.77
C PRO A 140 -9.26 2.42 3.84
N VAL A 141 -8.29 1.87 4.56
CA VAL A 141 -8.13 0.43 4.80
C VAL A 141 -7.84 0.18 6.26
N GLN A 142 -8.27 -0.98 6.75
CA GLN A 142 -7.92 -1.47 8.06
C GLN A 142 -6.95 -2.64 7.88
N VAL A 143 -5.69 -2.43 8.27
CA VAL A 143 -4.61 -3.39 8.03
C VAL A 143 -3.93 -3.78 9.35
N PRO A 144 -3.38 -5.00 9.45
CA PRO A 144 -2.54 -5.40 10.58
C PRO A 144 -1.33 -4.47 10.72
N SER A 145 -1.03 -4.06 11.96
CA SER A 145 0.04 -3.09 12.24
C SER A 145 1.42 -3.49 11.70
N ILE A 146 1.72 -4.78 11.56
CA ILE A 146 2.98 -5.28 11.02
C ILE A 146 3.25 -4.89 9.55
N TYR A 147 2.21 -4.50 8.81
CA TYR A 147 2.36 -4.08 7.41
C TYR A 147 2.63 -2.57 7.25
N VAL A 148 2.42 -1.79 8.31
CA VAL A 148 2.48 -0.31 8.30
C VAL A 148 3.27 0.27 9.47
N GLN A 149 3.73 -0.55 10.41
CA GLN A 149 4.71 -0.17 11.40
C GLN A 149 6.00 -0.88 11.04
N THR A 150 7.04 -0.10 10.76
CA THR A 150 8.44 -0.56 10.80
C THR A 150 8.72 -1.03 12.23
N TRP A 151 8.39 -2.28 12.52
CA TRP A 151 8.66 -2.89 13.82
C TRP A 151 10.18 -2.93 14.05
N GLN A 152 10.71 -1.96 14.80
CA GLN A 152 11.90 -2.19 15.62
C GLN A 152 11.44 -3.02 16.82
N LEU A 153 11.42 -4.35 16.66
CA LEU A 153 11.30 -5.23 17.82
C LEU A 153 12.45 -4.91 18.80
N PRO A 154 12.19 -4.70 20.10
CA PRO A 154 13.24 -4.73 21.11
C PRO A 154 13.92 -6.10 21.00
N GLY A 155 15.13 -6.12 20.46
CA GLY A 155 15.88 -7.35 20.18
C GLY A 155 15.94 -7.81 18.72
N ALA A 156 15.44 -7.04 17.74
CA ALA A 156 15.61 -7.36 16.30
C ALA A 156 17.08 -7.44 15.86
N ASN A 157 17.99 -6.78 16.59
CA ASN A 157 19.43 -6.84 16.39
C ASN A 157 20.12 -7.94 17.24
N VAL A 158 19.35 -8.78 17.93
CA VAL A 158 19.89 -9.92 18.67
C VAL A 158 19.86 -11.10 17.71
N PRO A 159 21.01 -11.66 17.29
CA PRO A 159 21.03 -12.79 16.40
C PRO A 159 20.44 -14.00 17.12
N VAL A 160 19.15 -14.27 16.90
CA VAL A 160 18.53 -15.52 17.33
C VAL A 160 19.05 -16.61 16.40
N LEU A 161 19.98 -17.40 16.91
CA LEU A 161 20.50 -18.61 16.28
C LEU A 161 19.35 -19.47 15.74
N GLY A 162 19.22 -19.53 14.41
CA GLY A 162 18.59 -20.66 13.72
C GLY A 162 17.24 -20.45 13.03
N PHE A 163 16.59 -19.28 13.08
CA PHE A 163 15.34 -19.05 12.35
C PHE A 163 15.39 -17.78 11.48
N PRO A 164 15.00 -17.83 10.19
CA PRO A 164 14.95 -16.64 9.36
C PRO A 164 13.88 -15.68 9.88
N ALA A 165 14.25 -14.41 10.09
CA ALA A 165 13.35 -13.36 10.59
C ALA A 165 12.02 -13.26 9.78
N ASN A 166 12.08 -13.53 8.47
CA ASN A 166 10.93 -13.56 7.55
C ASN A 166 9.86 -14.62 7.92
N PHE A 167 10.25 -15.71 8.58
CA PHE A 167 9.32 -16.77 9.00
C PHE A 167 8.53 -16.38 10.25
N ILE A 168 9.14 -15.59 11.14
CA ILE A 168 8.50 -15.11 12.37
C ILE A 168 7.52 -13.97 12.03
N THR A 169 7.91 -13.05 11.15
CA THR A 169 7.06 -11.93 10.70
C THR A 169 5.83 -12.42 9.94
N SER A 170 5.97 -13.38 9.03
CA SER A 170 4.85 -13.94 8.27
C SER A 170 3.84 -14.69 9.14
N ARG A 171 4.29 -15.43 10.17
CA ARG A 171 3.36 -16.04 11.14
C ARG A 171 2.70 -15.01 12.05
N ALA A 172 3.41 -13.99 12.50
CA ALA A 172 2.84 -12.93 13.33
C ALA A 172 1.79 -12.11 12.57
N ALA A 173 2.03 -11.80 11.29
CA ALA A 173 1.05 -11.14 10.43
C ALA A 173 -0.22 -11.98 10.25
N TRP A 174 -0.06 -13.26 9.94
CA TRP A 174 -1.18 -14.20 9.79
C TRP A 174 -1.98 -14.39 11.09
N LEU A 175 -1.31 -14.47 12.24
CA LEU A 175 -1.97 -14.54 13.55
C LEU A 175 -2.69 -13.24 13.91
N SER A 176 -2.15 -12.08 13.54
CA SER A 176 -2.77 -10.77 13.73
C SER A 176 -4.03 -10.61 12.87
N GLU A 177 -3.94 -10.94 11.57
CA GLU A 177 -5.08 -10.99 10.63
C GLU A 177 -6.19 -11.90 11.16
N LYS A 178 -5.84 -13.07 11.67
CA LYS A 178 -6.80 -14.08 12.13
C LYS A 178 -7.44 -13.77 13.49
N THR A 179 -6.83 -12.90 14.30
CA THR A 179 -7.30 -12.58 15.66
C THR A 179 -7.93 -11.20 15.79
N GLY A 180 -7.86 -10.35 14.76
CA GLY A 180 -8.43 -9.00 14.76
C GLY A 180 -7.80 -8.06 15.80
N ARG A 181 -6.63 -8.41 16.34
CA ARG A 181 -5.90 -7.59 17.32
C ARG A 181 -4.87 -6.73 16.59
N ASN A 182 -4.72 -5.47 17.00
CA ASN A 182 -3.76 -4.51 16.41
C ASN A 182 -4.01 -4.14 14.94
N LEU A 183 -5.27 -3.98 14.56
CA LEU A 183 -5.65 -3.39 13.28
C LEU A 183 -5.51 -1.86 13.35
N LEU A 184 -4.90 -1.27 12.33
CA LEU A 184 -4.70 0.18 12.20
C LEU A 184 -5.47 0.72 11.00
N ASN A 185 -6.08 1.88 11.19
CA ASN A 185 -6.65 2.65 10.09
C ASN A 185 -5.50 3.25 9.29
N HIS A 186 -5.57 3.13 7.98
CA HIS A 186 -4.52 3.54 7.08
C HIS A 186 -5.11 3.97 5.74
N TYR A 187 -4.35 4.74 4.96
CA TYR A 187 -4.74 5.09 3.60
C TYR A 187 -3.75 4.51 2.61
N VAL A 188 -4.29 3.91 1.56
CA VAL A 188 -3.51 3.49 0.39
C VAL A 188 -4.11 4.14 -0.84
N LEU A 189 -3.26 4.43 -1.81
CA LEU A 189 -3.69 5.01 -3.07
C LEU A 189 -3.66 3.93 -4.14
N VAL A 190 -4.84 3.52 -4.62
CA VAL A 190 -4.94 2.57 -5.73
C VAL A 190 -4.50 3.28 -7.01
N SER A 191 -3.47 2.75 -7.66
CA SER A 191 -2.82 3.37 -8.81
C SER A 191 -2.79 2.47 -10.04
N GLY A 192 -3.21 1.21 -9.92
CA GLY A 192 -3.24 0.29 -11.05
C GLY A 192 -3.94 -1.02 -10.75
N TYR A 193 -4.04 -1.87 -11.76
CA TYR A 193 -4.49 -3.23 -11.63
C TYR A 193 -3.94 -4.14 -12.74
N ASP A 194 -3.96 -5.44 -12.48
CA ASP A 194 -3.67 -6.52 -13.41
C ASP A 194 -4.61 -7.70 -13.09
N GLY A 195 -5.56 -7.98 -13.99
CA GLY A 195 -6.63 -8.94 -13.73
C GLY A 195 -7.39 -8.61 -12.44
N ASP A 196 -7.30 -9.50 -11.44
CA ASP A 196 -7.90 -9.34 -10.11
C ASP A 196 -6.91 -8.92 -9.01
N THR A 197 -5.75 -8.41 -9.41
CA THR A 197 -4.75 -7.83 -8.51
C THR A 197 -4.74 -6.33 -8.68
N PHE A 198 -4.88 -5.59 -7.59
CA PHE A 198 -4.67 -4.14 -7.58
C PHE A 198 -3.22 -3.81 -7.25
N ILE A 199 -2.75 -2.69 -7.79
CA ILE A 199 -1.50 -2.05 -7.43
C ILE A 199 -1.85 -0.82 -6.59
N VAL A 200 -1.28 -0.74 -5.40
CA VAL A 200 -1.51 0.33 -4.44
C VAL A 200 -0.19 0.97 -4.05
N MET A 201 -0.19 2.29 -3.92
CA MET A 201 0.87 3.05 -3.28
C MET A 201 0.59 3.13 -1.78
N GLU A 202 1.45 2.50 -0.98
CA GLU A 202 1.44 2.57 0.47
C GLU A 202 2.48 3.60 0.93
N PRO A 203 2.12 4.61 1.74
CA PRO A 203 3.00 5.72 2.13
C PRO A 203 4.37 5.32 2.71
N ILE A 204 4.52 4.16 3.35
CA ILE A 204 5.79 3.73 3.94
C ILE A 204 6.63 2.92 2.95
N MET A 205 6.01 1.99 2.23
CA MET A 205 6.68 0.94 1.44
C MET A 205 6.61 1.15 -0.09
N GLY A 206 5.86 2.14 -0.55
CA GLY A 206 5.69 2.48 -1.96
C GLY A 206 4.70 1.56 -2.69
N LEU A 207 4.95 1.29 -3.97
CA LEU A 207 4.05 0.47 -4.80
C LEU A 207 4.06 -1.01 -4.40
N ARG A 208 2.87 -1.56 -4.17
CA ARG A 208 2.61 -2.95 -3.75
C ARG A 208 1.44 -3.56 -4.49
N THR A 209 1.46 -4.87 -4.68
CA THR A 209 0.29 -5.62 -5.17
C THR A 209 -0.60 -6.12 -4.04
N ILE A 210 -1.91 -6.17 -4.27
CA ILE A 210 -2.92 -6.71 -3.35
C ILE A 210 -4.05 -7.36 -4.15
N SER A 211 -4.47 -8.57 -3.79
CA SER A 211 -5.63 -9.20 -4.45
C SER A 211 -6.91 -8.40 -4.21
N ALA A 212 -7.84 -8.42 -5.16
CA ALA A 212 -9.14 -7.76 -5.04
C ALA A 212 -9.92 -8.25 -3.81
N GLU A 213 -9.83 -9.55 -3.49
CA GLU A 213 -10.45 -10.14 -2.31
C GLU A 213 -9.83 -9.59 -1.01
N ARG A 214 -8.49 -9.54 -0.91
CA ARG A 214 -7.81 -8.99 0.27
C ARG A 214 -8.10 -7.50 0.43
N LEU A 215 -8.06 -6.72 -0.65
CA LEU A 215 -8.40 -5.30 -0.61
C LEU A 215 -9.85 -5.08 -0.16
N ALA A 216 -10.79 -5.90 -0.63
CA ALA A 216 -12.19 -5.82 -0.21
C ALA A 216 -12.35 -6.06 1.30
N ARG A 217 -11.68 -7.08 1.85
CA ARG A 217 -11.69 -7.34 3.30
C ARG A 217 -11.15 -6.16 4.10
N TYR A 218 -10.04 -5.55 3.67
CA TYR A 218 -9.47 -4.39 4.37
C TYR A 218 -10.34 -3.13 4.29
N ARG A 219 -11.19 -3.02 3.28
CA ARG A 219 -12.10 -1.87 3.08
C ARG A 219 -13.48 -2.08 3.71
N GLU A 220 -13.78 -3.28 4.21
CA GLU A 220 -15.10 -3.65 4.73
C GLU A 220 -15.53 -2.75 5.89
N ALA A 221 -14.63 -2.48 6.85
CA ALA A 221 -14.90 -1.61 7.99
C ALA A 221 -15.30 -0.17 7.60
N PHE A 222 -14.94 0.26 6.39
CA PHE A 222 -15.27 1.58 5.84
C PHE A 222 -16.42 1.53 4.81
N GLY A 223 -17.03 0.37 4.60
CA GLY A 223 -18.13 0.17 3.65
C GLY A 223 -17.76 0.59 2.23
N ASN A 224 -16.56 0.22 1.78
CA ASN A 224 -16.01 0.57 0.45
C ASN A 224 -15.91 2.08 0.19
N ALA A 225 -15.74 2.90 1.24
CA ALA A 225 -15.43 4.31 1.06
C ALA A 225 -14.15 4.51 0.21
N ALA A 226 -14.11 5.62 -0.50
CA ALA A 226 -13.02 6.04 -1.38
C ALA A 226 -13.10 7.55 -1.61
N ILE A 227 -11.97 8.17 -1.96
CA ILE A 227 -11.91 9.53 -2.48
C ILE A 227 -11.38 9.46 -3.91
N VAL A 228 -12.14 10.01 -4.84
CA VAL A 228 -11.74 10.23 -6.23
C VAL A 228 -11.32 11.68 -6.38
N PHE A 229 -10.28 11.91 -7.18
CA PHE A 229 -9.72 13.24 -7.42
C PHE A 229 -9.65 13.53 -8.92
N SER A 230 -9.81 14.79 -9.27
CA SER A 230 -9.49 15.32 -10.59
C SER A 230 -8.83 16.69 -10.48
N ALA A 231 -8.03 17.05 -11.49
CA ALA A 231 -7.69 18.45 -11.69
C ALA A 231 -8.96 19.24 -12.08
N PRO A 232 -9.08 20.52 -11.67
CA PRO A 232 -10.03 21.44 -12.27
C PRO A 232 -9.65 21.66 -13.74
N ASP A 233 -10.66 21.77 -14.60
CA ASP A 233 -10.50 22.15 -16.01
C ASP A 233 -9.80 23.51 -16.18
#